data_AF-A0A0D8HJW8-F1
#
_entry.id   AF-A0A0D8HJW8-F1
#
_cell.length_a   1.000
_cell.length_b   1.000
_cell.length_c   1.000
_cell.angle_alpha   90.00
_cell.angle_beta   90.00
_cell.angle_gamma   90.00
#
_symmetry.space_group_name_H-M   'P 1'
#
loop_
_entity.id
_entity.type
_entity.pdbx_description
1 polymer ?
#
loop_
_entity_poly.entity_id
_entity_poly.type
_entity_poly.pdbx_seq_one_letter_code
_entity_poly.pdbx_strand_id
1 'polypeptide(L)'
;MAINWDFPDTGEKWVLWLENSALSYLGRHDLEATATIRLDRHVLEDLVLSQKLAMIDAIGSKQVTIDGDVGALIDFFSLLDNFEVDSNIALS
;
A
#
# COMPACT_ATOMS: atom_id res chain seq x y z
N MET A 1 1.03 6.70 -12.10
CA MET A 1 1.00 5.24 -11.82
C MET A 1 -0.29 4.91 -11.10
N ALA A 2 -0.91 3.77 -11.41
CA ALA A 2 -2.17 3.34 -10.80
C ALA A 2 -2.00 1.96 -10.15
N ILE A 3 -2.46 1.80 -8.91
CA ILE A 3 -2.39 0.54 -8.16
C ILE A 3 -3.80 0.20 -7.67
N ASN A 4 -4.32 -0.94 -8.11
CA ASN A 4 -5.56 -1.48 -7.58
C ASN A 4 -5.32 -2.16 -6.23
N TRP A 5 -6.30 -2.03 -5.34
CA TRP A 5 -6.37 -2.70 -4.05
C TRP A 5 -7.69 -3.46 -4.00
N ASP A 6 -7.60 -4.76 -3.74
CA ASP A 6 -8.72 -5.69 -3.64
C ASP A 6 -8.73 -6.26 -2.22
N PHE A 7 -9.81 -6.00 -1.48
CA PHE A 7 -9.99 -6.47 -0.09
C PHE A 7 -11.05 -7.57 -0.07
N PRO A 8 -10.68 -8.86 -0.12
CA PRO A 8 -11.65 -9.95 -0.27
C PRO A 8 -12.58 -10.12 0.94
N ASP A 9 -12.08 -9.79 2.14
CA ASP A 9 -12.82 -9.86 3.40
C ASP A 9 -13.97 -8.85 3.48
N THR A 10 -13.79 -7.63 2.94
CA THR A 10 -14.81 -6.58 2.91
C THR A 10 -15.54 -6.48 1.57
N GLY A 11 -14.97 -7.05 0.51
CA GLY A 11 -15.41 -6.89 -0.88
C GLY A 11 -15.09 -5.52 -1.48
N GLU A 12 -14.34 -4.68 -0.76
CA GLU A 12 -13.99 -3.33 -1.22
C GLU A 12 -12.94 -3.36 -2.32
N LYS A 13 -13.08 -2.38 -3.23
CA LYS A 13 -12.18 -2.18 -4.36
C LYS A 13 -11.78 -0.74 -4.44
N TRP A 14 -10.47 -0.52 -4.51
CA TRP A 14 -9.89 0.82 -4.56
C TRP A 14 -8.82 0.88 -5.63
N VAL A 15 -8.58 2.08 -6.14
CA VAL A 15 -7.42 2.39 -6.96
C VAL A 15 -6.73 3.61 -6.35
N LEU A 16 -5.41 3.52 -6.25
CA LEU A 16 -4.54 4.61 -5.84
C LEU A 16 -3.74 5.08 -7.05
N TRP A 17 -3.76 6.39 -7.32
CA TRP A 17 -2.91 7.01 -8.33
C TRP A 17 -1.82 7.83 -7.67
N LEU A 18 -0.57 7.55 -8.04
CA LEU A 18 0.56 8.41 -7.75
C LEU A 18 0.92 9.19 -9.02
N GLU A 19 0.65 10.49 -9.00
CA GLU A 19 0.91 11.41 -10.10
C GLU A 19 1.34 12.77 -9.55
N ASN A 20 2.36 13.38 -10.15
CA ASN A 20 2.89 14.69 -9.73
C ASN A 20 3.18 14.78 -8.22
N SER A 21 3.73 13.70 -7.64
CA SER A 21 4.00 13.57 -6.21
C SER A 21 2.77 13.69 -5.29
N ALA A 22 1.57 13.50 -5.83
CA ALA A 22 0.33 13.43 -5.08
C ALA A 22 -0.27 12.02 -5.15
N LEU A 23 -0.76 11.54 -4.01
CA LEU A 23 -1.48 10.28 -3.91
C LEU A 23 -2.99 10.55 -3.86
N SER A 24 -3.72 10.05 -4.85
CA SER A 24 -5.18 10.15 -4.93
C SER A 24 -5.80 8.76 -4.90
N TYR A 25 -7.04 8.64 -4.40
CA TYR A 25 -7.74 7.35 -4.34
C TYR A 25 -9.19 7.45 -4.77
N LEU A 26 -9.76 6.33 -5.24
CA LEU A 26 -11.17 6.22 -5.58
C LEU A 26 -11.70 4.80 -5.36
N GLY A 27 -12.97 4.68 -4.95
CA GLY A 27 -13.64 3.40 -4.65
C GLY A 27 -14.07 2.63 -5.91
N ARG A 28 -13.10 2.17 -6.70
CA ARG A 28 -13.26 1.21 -7.82
C ARG A 28 -11.90 0.65 -8.20
N HIS A 29 -11.87 -0.35 -9.09
CA HIS A 29 -10.64 -0.71 -9.81
C HIS A 29 -10.49 0.10 -11.10
N ASP A 30 -9.26 0.30 -11.51
CA ASP A 30 -8.86 0.78 -12.84
C ASP A 30 -8.40 -0.42 -13.69
N LEU A 31 -8.90 -0.52 -14.92
CA LEU A 31 -8.55 -1.61 -15.83
C LEU A 31 -7.11 -1.48 -16.36
N GLU A 32 -6.55 -0.28 -16.33
CA GLU A 32 -5.19 0.01 -16.78
C GLU A 32 -4.20 0.12 -15.61
N ALA A 33 -4.58 -0.39 -14.43
CA ALA A 33 -3.70 -0.38 -13.27
C ALA A 33 -2.39 -1.13 -13.53
N THR A 34 -1.29 -0.53 -13.10
CA THR A 34 0.07 -1.08 -13.20
C THR A 34 0.21 -2.39 -12.42
N ALA A 35 -0.47 -2.46 -11.28
CA ALA A 35 -0.53 -3.67 -10.45
C ALA A 35 -1.85 -3.73 -9.66
N THR A 36 -2.20 -4.92 -9.20
CA THR A 36 -3.26 -5.16 -8.24
C THR A 36 -2.69 -5.86 -7.02
N ILE A 37 -2.87 -5.24 -5.84
CA ILE A 37 -2.56 -5.85 -4.55
C ILE A 37 -3.87 -6.41 -3.99
N ARG A 38 -3.84 -7.68 -3.58
CA ARG A 38 -4.96 -8.34 -2.90
C ARG A 38 -4.52 -8.83 -1.53
N LEU A 39 -5.26 -8.41 -0.51
CA LEU A 39 -5.03 -8.69 0.90
C LEU A 39 -6.28 -8.35 1.71
N ASP A 40 -6.46 -8.95 2.88
CA ASP A 40 -7.56 -8.58 3.78
C ASP A 40 -7.29 -7.21 4.43
N ARG A 41 -8.35 -6.49 4.85
CA ARG A 41 -8.24 -5.13 5.40
C ARG A 41 -7.33 -5.07 6.62
N HIS A 42 -7.40 -6.08 7.50
CA HIS A 42 -6.54 -6.15 8.69
C HIS A 42 -5.05 -6.30 8.32
N VAL A 43 -4.73 -6.96 7.20
CA VAL A 43 -3.34 -7.16 6.76
C VAL A 43 -2.73 -5.82 6.39
N LEU A 44 -3.48 -4.93 5.73
CA LEU A 44 -3.03 -3.56 5.46
C LEU A 44 -2.76 -2.77 6.75
N GLU A 45 -3.62 -2.92 7.76
CA GLU A 45 -3.43 -2.27 9.06
C GLU A 45 -2.14 -2.76 9.74
N ASP A 46 -1.87 -4.07 9.67
CA ASP A 46 -0.67 -4.65 10.25
C ASP A 46 0.62 -4.27 9.51
N LEU A 47 0.54 -4.07 8.19
CA LEU A 47 1.65 -3.62 7.36
C LEU A 47 1.98 -2.13 7.57
N VAL A 48 0.96 -1.26 7.60
CA VAL A 48 1.16 0.20 7.49
C VAL A 48 1.04 0.92 8.84
N LEU A 49 0.03 0.57 9.66
CA LEU A 49 -0.24 1.28 10.91
C LEU A 49 0.53 0.68 12.09
N SER A 50 0.41 -0.65 12.27
CA SER A 50 1.01 -1.32 13.42
C SER A 50 2.46 -1.73 13.18
N GLN A 51 2.86 -1.85 11.91
CA GLN A 51 4.17 -2.34 11.47
C GLN A 51 4.57 -3.68 12.12
N LYS A 52 3.59 -4.50 12.52
CA LYS A 52 3.79 -5.82 13.14
C LYS A 52 4.07 -6.91 12.12
N LEU A 53 3.73 -6.67 10.87
CA LEU A 53 3.92 -7.58 9.76
C LEU A 53 4.84 -6.94 8.72
N ALA A 54 5.88 -7.66 8.29
CA ALA A 54 6.69 -7.22 7.17
C ALA A 54 6.04 -7.65 5.85
N MET A 55 6.14 -6.81 4.81
CA MET A 55 5.60 -7.11 3.48
C MET A 55 6.11 -8.44 2.92
N ILE A 56 7.41 -8.73 3.11
CA ILE A 56 8.03 -9.97 2.63
C ILE A 56 7.43 -11.22 3.31
N ASP A 57 7.10 -11.13 4.60
CA ASP A 57 6.48 -12.21 5.36
C ASP A 57 5.01 -12.38 4.94
N ALA A 58 4.31 -11.28 4.69
CA ALA A 58 2.92 -11.28 4.21
C ALA A 58 2.80 -11.95 2.83
N ILE A 59 3.76 -11.67 1.93
CA ILE A 59 3.86 -12.34 0.63
C ILE A 59 4.21 -13.82 0.81
N GLY A 60 5.23 -14.14 1.63
CA GLY A 60 5.68 -15.51 1.88
C GLY A 60 4.59 -16.41 2.51
N SER A 61 3.74 -15.82 3.36
CA SER A 61 2.58 -16.47 3.97
C SER A 61 1.30 -16.43 3.12
N LYS A 62 1.36 -15.83 1.92
CA LYS A 62 0.24 -15.67 0.98
C LYS A 62 -0.94 -14.84 1.50
N GLN A 63 -0.71 -14.01 2.52
CA GLN A 63 -1.68 -13.01 2.99
C GLN A 63 -1.75 -11.81 2.04
N VAL A 64 -0.68 -11.58 1.27
CA VAL A 64 -0.64 -10.60 0.19
C VAL A 64 -0.32 -11.32 -1.11
N THR A 65 -1.12 -11.06 -2.13
CA THR A 65 -0.82 -11.43 -3.52
C THR A 65 -0.74 -10.19 -4.39
N ILE A 66 0.19 -10.21 -5.33
CA ILE A 66 0.43 -9.11 -6.26
C ILE A 66 0.31 -9.66 -7.68
N ASP A 67 -0.55 -9.04 -8.48
CA ASP A 67 -0.67 -9.26 -9.92
C ASP A 67 -0.15 -8.01 -10.65
N GLY A 68 0.64 -8.19 -11.72
CA GLY A 68 1.19 -7.07 -12.51
C GLY A 68 2.67 -6.75 -12.21
N ASP A 69 3.05 -5.47 -12.31
CA ASP A 69 4.45 -5.04 -12.17
C ASP A 69 4.86 -4.88 -10.69
N VAL A 70 5.57 -5.89 -10.19
CA VAL A 70 6.12 -5.91 -8.82
C VAL A 70 7.21 -4.86 -8.63
N GLY A 71 8.00 -4.54 -9.67
CA GLY A 71 9.07 -3.55 -9.58
C GLY A 71 8.51 -2.15 -9.33
N ALA A 72 7.47 -1.76 -10.08
CA ALA A 72 6.76 -0.51 -9.88
C ALA A 72 6.16 -0.36 -8.47
N LEU A 73 5.73 -1.46 -7.85
CA LEU A 73 5.27 -1.47 -6.47
C LEU A 73 6.39 -1.29 -5.45
N ILE A 74 7.55 -1.91 -5.67
CA ILE A 74 8.73 -1.69 -4.82
C ILE A 74 9.12 -0.21 -4.86
N ASP A 75 9.17 0.38 -6.06
CA ASP A 75 9.45 1.81 -6.23
C ASP A 75 8.39 2.66 -5.51
N PHE A 76 7.10 2.34 -5.64
CA PHE A 76 6.02 3.01 -4.90
C PHE A 76 6.26 2.99 -3.38
N PHE A 77 6.50 1.81 -2.80
CA PHE A 77 6.69 1.68 -1.36
C PHE A 77 7.96 2.38 -0.88
N SER A 78 9.00 2.52 -1.72
CA SER A 78 10.20 3.29 -1.39
C SER A 78 9.96 4.80 -1.27
N LEU A 79 8.85 5.32 -1.84
CA LEU A 79 8.45 6.72 -1.74
C LEU A 79 7.66 7.04 -0.48
N LEU A 80 7.22 6.02 0.26
CA LEU A 80 6.51 6.22 1.52
C LEU A 80 7.54 6.46 2.63
N ASP A 81 7.55 7.67 3.19
CA ASP A 81 8.40 7.99 4.33
C ASP A 81 8.01 7.17 5.56
N ASN A 82 9.01 6.63 6.26
CA ASN A 82 8.84 6.19 7.63
C ASN A 82 8.91 7.43 8.53
N PHE A 83 7.76 7.85 9.07
CA PHE A 83 7.71 8.94 10.04
C PHE A 83 8.34 8.48 11.36
N GLU A 84 9.62 8.80 11.57
CA GLU A 84 10.20 8.73 12.91
C GLU A 84 9.59 9.85 13.76
N VAL A 85 8.98 9.47 14.89
CA VAL A 85 8.52 10.43 15.90
C VAL A 85 9.74 10.93 16.66
N ASP A 86 10.53 11.80 16.03
CA ASP A 86 11.54 12.60 16.74
C ASP A 86 11.27 14.08 16.49
N SER A 87 10.19 14.56 17.09
CA SER A 87 9.88 15.98 17.16
C SER A 87 10.65 16.60 18.33
N ASN A 88 11.95 16.86 18.17
CA ASN A 88 12.65 17.82 19.01
C ASN A 88 12.05 19.22 18.74
N ILE A 89 10.93 19.53 19.39
CA ILE A 89 10.43 20.90 19.49
C ILE A 89 11.24 21.54 20.62
N ALA A 90 12.40 22.08 20.28
CA ALA A 90 13.16 22.91 21.21
C ALA A 90 12.34 24.18 21.49
N LEU A 91 11.68 24.23 22.65
CA LEU A 91 11.24 25.48 23.25
C LEU A 91 12.51 26.22 23.70
N SER A 92 12.97 27.16 22.87
CA SER A 92 13.97 28.17 23.23
C SER A 92 13.35 29.28 24.08
#